data_AF-A0A6G8C9W2-F1
#
_entry.id   AF-A0A6G8C9W2-F1
#
_cell.length_a   1.000
_cell.length_b   1.000
_cell.length_c   1.000
_cell.angle_alpha   90.00
_cell.angle_beta   90.00
_cell.angle_gamma   90.00
#
_symmetry.space_group_name_H-M   'P 1'
#
loop_
_entity.id
_entity.type
_entity.pdbx_description
1 polymer ?
#
loop_
_entity_poly.entity_id
_entity_poly.type
_entity_poly.pdbx_seq_one_letter_code
_entity_poly.pdbx_strand_id
1 'polypeptide(L)'
;MHSTLTASSASDTLSATHHHAMACLNCGHEVPDRFCGRCGQDAHHTHRLTMADMLHDIPHSIWHVDKGILFTLKTMISRPGPTIRAYLAGKRVDHFRPLSLLLIVTSFYALVSSVLHIQMLPPKDPSIPDAVWQMQQASTGFMMKYLSWCYIAMVPVWALFARWFLRRGGYNYAECLIIVAFITAIMNFFAVLYLPVLYAYSGTPQIGTVSLVFMLPVFGYATWAYGSLLAHTGMSLAGRLWRGFMTYLLGYLTCVIVMVSLTYALNWSTFKEAMKQEMQKQASATKPAATPQTR
;
A
#
# COMPACT_ATOMS: atom_id res chain seq x y z
N MET A 1 1.36 59.61 64.81
CA MET A 1 1.82 58.77 63.68
C MET A 1 2.04 57.36 64.22
N HIS A 2 1.07 56.47 64.06
CA HIS A 2 1.19 55.00 64.13
C HIS A 2 -0.24 54.45 64.05
N SER A 3 -0.59 53.83 62.92
CA SER A 3 -1.77 52.98 62.81
C SER A 3 -1.33 51.64 62.22
N THR A 4 -1.67 50.62 62.98
CA THR A 4 -1.30 49.21 62.92
C THR A 4 -1.99 48.45 61.78
N LEU A 5 -1.27 47.42 61.33
CA LEU A 5 -1.69 46.35 60.41
C LEU A 5 -2.94 45.60 60.88
N THR A 6 -3.82 45.25 59.94
CA THR A 6 -4.52 43.96 59.93
C THR A 6 -4.72 43.50 58.49
N ALA A 7 -4.09 42.37 58.14
CA ALA A 7 -4.33 41.60 56.93
C ALA A 7 -5.56 40.69 57.14
N SER A 8 -6.38 40.51 56.10
CA SER A 8 -7.34 39.39 56.04
C SER A 8 -7.52 38.90 54.60
N SER A 9 -7.00 37.68 54.40
CA SER A 9 -7.54 36.55 53.63
C SER A 9 -7.95 36.72 52.17
N ALA A 10 -7.14 36.05 51.34
CA ALA A 10 -7.42 35.52 50.02
C ALA A 10 -8.81 34.92 49.81
N SER A 11 -9.33 35.14 48.60
CA SER A 11 -10.22 34.22 47.90
C SER A 11 -9.74 34.12 46.46
N ASP A 12 -8.92 33.09 46.23
CA ASP A 12 -8.46 32.65 44.90
C ASP A 12 -9.67 32.25 44.05
N THR A 13 -10.13 33.15 43.18
CA THR A 13 -10.91 32.74 42.01
C THR A 13 -9.95 32.22 40.96
N LEU A 14 -9.60 30.93 41.06
CA LEU A 14 -9.09 30.13 39.94
C LEU A 14 -10.12 30.23 38.82
N SER A 15 -9.83 31.08 37.85
CA SER A 15 -10.57 31.19 36.60
C SER A 15 -10.45 29.86 35.89
N ALA A 16 -11.50 29.03 36.01
CA ALA A 16 -11.66 27.84 35.20
C ALA A 16 -11.67 28.27 33.74
N THR A 17 -10.59 27.99 33.02
CA THR A 17 -10.58 28.01 31.57
C THR A 17 -11.65 27.04 31.11
N HIS A 18 -12.78 27.57 30.62
CA HIS A 18 -13.77 26.80 29.89
C HIS A 18 -13.12 26.27 28.61
N HIS A 19 -12.38 25.17 28.71
CA HIS A 19 -12.07 24.34 27.56
C HIS A 19 -13.41 23.80 27.07
N HIS A 20 -13.85 24.24 25.89
CA HIS A 20 -15.02 23.66 25.23
C HIS A 20 -14.86 22.14 25.21
N ALA A 21 -15.70 21.44 25.97
CA ALA A 21 -15.75 19.99 25.96
C ALA A 21 -16.06 19.54 24.53
N MET A 22 -15.04 19.06 23.82
CA MET A 22 -15.25 18.51 22.49
C MET A 22 -15.85 17.11 22.64
N ALA A 23 -16.92 16.83 21.89
CA ALA A 23 -17.45 15.49 21.81
C ALA A 23 -16.46 14.58 21.08
N CYS A 24 -16.21 13.39 21.63
CA CYS A 24 -15.33 12.39 21.06
C CYS A 24 -15.83 11.96 19.67
N LEU A 25 -14.97 12.04 18.64
CA LEU A 25 -15.35 11.66 17.28
C LEU A 25 -15.64 10.17 17.11
N ASN A 26 -15.07 9.30 17.95
CA ASN A 26 -15.35 7.87 17.93
C ASN A 26 -16.65 7.49 18.65
N CYS A 27 -16.87 7.96 19.89
CA CYS A 27 -17.98 7.50 20.74
C CYS A 27 -19.01 8.56 21.12
N GLY A 28 -18.79 9.84 20.76
CA GLY A 28 -19.69 10.95 21.08
C GLY A 28 -19.69 11.40 22.53
N HIS A 29 -18.94 10.76 23.42
CA HIS A 29 -18.83 11.16 24.83
C HIS A 29 -18.09 12.50 24.94
N GLU A 30 -18.50 13.35 25.86
CA GLU A 30 -17.78 14.58 26.18
C GLU A 30 -16.36 14.24 26.63
N VAL A 31 -15.38 14.96 26.10
CA VAL A 31 -13.97 14.75 26.41
C VAL A 31 -13.50 15.93 27.26
N PRO A 32 -13.53 15.80 28.61
CA PRO A 32 -13.11 16.87 29.51
C PRO A 32 -11.58 17.05 29.56
N ASP A 33 -10.82 16.07 29.06
CA ASP A 33 -9.36 15.95 29.23
C ASP A 33 -8.70 15.46 27.92
N ARG A 34 -7.37 15.27 27.88
CA ARG A 34 -6.66 14.87 26.63
C ARG A 34 -7.18 13.57 25.99
N PHE A 35 -7.60 12.59 26.79
CA PHE A 35 -8.08 11.29 26.32
C PHE A 35 -9.54 11.09 26.69
N CYS A 36 -10.34 10.49 25.80
CA CYS A 36 -11.71 10.12 26.10
C CYS A 36 -11.74 9.00 27.15
N GLY A 37 -12.32 9.26 28.32
CA GLY A 37 -12.44 8.27 29.40
C GLY A 37 -13.29 7.03 29.07
N ARG A 38 -14.05 7.06 27.97
CA ARG A 38 -14.90 5.94 27.53
C ARG A 38 -14.26 5.04 26.47
N CYS A 39 -13.56 5.60 25.50
CA CYS A 39 -12.99 4.85 24.37
C CYS A 39 -11.47 4.98 24.23
N GLY A 40 -10.82 5.80 25.04
CA GLY A 40 -9.37 6.01 25.02
C GLY A 40 -8.86 6.88 23.86
N GLN A 41 -9.73 7.47 23.04
CA GLN A 41 -9.30 8.34 21.93
C GLN A 41 -8.61 9.61 22.44
N ASP A 42 -7.42 9.94 21.92
CA ASP A 42 -6.79 11.25 22.12
C ASP A 42 -7.60 12.34 21.37
N ALA A 43 -8.13 13.31 22.10
CA ALA A 43 -8.97 14.39 21.59
C ALA A 43 -8.18 15.46 20.80
N HIS A 44 -6.85 15.51 20.95
CA HIS A 44 -6.00 16.46 20.25
C HIS A 44 -5.50 15.93 18.88
N HIS A 45 -5.53 14.62 18.64
CA HIS A 45 -5.07 13.99 17.39
C HIS A 45 -6.19 13.70 16.38
N THR A 46 -7.28 14.46 16.42
CA THR A 46 -8.44 14.26 15.54
C THR A 46 -8.61 15.33 14.47
N HIS A 47 -7.63 16.21 14.29
CA HIS A 47 -7.62 17.15 13.18
C HIS A 47 -7.49 16.41 11.84
N ARG A 48 -7.84 17.14 10.78
CA ARG A 48 -7.70 16.64 9.41
C ARG A 48 -6.23 16.32 9.15
N LEU A 49 -5.96 15.10 8.67
CA LEU A 49 -4.59 14.61 8.48
C LEU A 49 -3.81 15.51 7.54
N THR A 50 -2.65 15.97 7.99
CA THR A 50 -1.67 16.72 7.19
C THR A 50 -0.40 15.90 6.94
N MET A 51 0.44 16.35 6.01
CA MET A 51 1.74 15.71 5.73
C MET A 51 2.66 15.69 6.95
N ALA A 52 2.63 16.73 7.77
CA ALA A 52 3.47 16.85 8.96
C ALA A 52 3.12 15.78 10.00
N ASP A 53 1.83 15.53 10.21
CA ASP A 53 1.36 14.50 11.14
C ASP A 53 1.80 13.10 10.70
N MET A 54 1.74 12.82 9.39
CA MET A 54 2.15 11.52 8.85
C MET A 54 3.62 11.23 9.11
N LEU A 55 4.52 12.21 8.95
CA LEU A 55 5.96 12.02 9.13
C LEU A 55 6.33 11.78 10.61
N HIS A 56 5.66 12.46 11.53
CA HIS A 56 5.87 12.29 12.97
C HIS A 56 5.37 10.92 13.49
N ASP A 57 4.35 10.36 12.84
CA ASP A 57 3.66 9.15 13.27
C ASP A 57 4.32 7.84 12.83
N ILE A 58 5.12 7.84 11.77
CA ILE A 58 5.79 6.65 11.20
C ILE A 58 6.61 5.86 12.24
N PRO A 59 7.54 6.45 13.03
CA PRO A 59 8.38 5.68 13.94
C PRO A 59 7.60 5.06 15.10
N HIS A 60 6.58 5.75 15.62
CA HIS A 60 5.73 5.23 16.71
C HIS A 60 4.73 4.15 16.24
N SER A 61 4.50 4.04 14.93
CA SER A 61 3.52 3.12 14.34
C SER A 61 4.01 1.67 14.29
N ILE A 62 5.32 1.43 14.33
CA ILE A 62 5.91 0.10 14.08
C ILE A 62 5.90 -0.79 15.34
N TRP A 63 5.83 -0.21 16.54
CA TRP A 63 6.05 -0.93 17.80
C TRP A 63 4.78 -1.38 18.55
N HIS A 64 3.58 -0.93 18.15
CA HIS A 64 2.32 -1.31 18.79
C HIS A 64 1.48 -2.19 17.86
N VAL A 65 1.57 -3.51 18.05
CA VAL A 65 0.65 -4.47 17.41
C VAL A 65 -0.64 -4.52 18.23
N ASP A 66 -1.54 -3.58 17.93
CA ASP A 66 -2.84 -3.46 18.57
C ASP A 66 -3.86 -4.52 18.14
N LYS A 67 -4.84 -4.77 19.02
CA LYS A 67 -5.98 -5.69 18.82
C LYS A 67 -6.88 -5.35 17.61
N GLY A 68 -6.65 -4.22 16.95
CA GLY A 68 -7.46 -3.70 15.84
C GLY A 68 -7.20 -4.31 14.45
N ILE A 69 -6.16 -5.13 14.26
CA ILE A 69 -5.80 -5.68 12.93
C ILE A 69 -6.95 -6.50 12.33
N LEU A 70 -7.48 -7.47 13.08
CA LEU A 70 -8.56 -8.35 12.58
C LEU A 70 -9.84 -7.57 12.29
N PHE A 71 -10.17 -6.59 13.13
CA PHE A 71 -11.31 -5.70 12.91
C PHE A 71 -11.15 -4.89 11.61
N THR A 72 -9.95 -4.36 11.38
CA THR A 72 -9.62 -3.57 10.19
C THR A 72 -9.69 -4.42 8.94
N LEU A 73 -9.09 -5.62 8.94
CA LEU A 73 -9.16 -6.55 7.82
C LEU A 73 -10.62 -6.89 7.49
N LYS A 74 -11.42 -7.28 8.49
CA LYS A 74 -12.84 -7.63 8.31
C LYS A 74 -13.67 -6.47 7.74
N THR A 75 -13.53 -5.27 8.29
CA THR A 75 -14.30 -4.10 7.88
C THR A 75 -13.85 -3.55 6.52
N MET A 76 -12.57 -3.66 6.18
CA MET A 76 -12.06 -3.30 4.87
C MET A 76 -12.50 -4.25 3.77
N ILE A 77 -12.49 -5.56 4.02
CA ILE A 77 -12.94 -6.57 3.03
C ILE A 77 -14.44 -6.41 2.75
N SER A 78 -15.25 -6.15 3.78
CA SER A 78 -16.72 -6.10 3.65
C SER A 78 -17.26 -4.73 3.22
N ARG A 79 -16.63 -3.63 3.63
CA ARG A 79 -17.12 -2.26 3.40
C ARG A 79 -15.98 -1.23 3.35
N PRO A 80 -15.07 -1.29 2.36
CA PRO A 80 -13.85 -0.48 2.32
C PRO A 80 -14.15 1.03 2.31
N GLY A 81 -15.09 1.50 1.49
CA GLY A 81 -15.44 2.92 1.39
C GLY A 81 -15.92 3.53 2.71
N PRO A 82 -16.96 2.97 3.37
CA PRO A 82 -17.39 3.42 4.70
C PRO A 82 -16.29 3.35 5.76
N THR A 83 -15.50 2.26 5.79
CA THR A 83 -14.40 2.05 6.74
C THR A 83 -13.34 3.15 6.60
N ILE A 84 -12.85 3.38 5.38
CA ILE A 84 -11.83 4.41 5.13
C ILE A 84 -12.40 5.79 5.44
N ARG A 85 -13.63 6.12 5.03
CA ARG A 85 -14.24 7.42 5.36
C ARG A 85 -14.41 7.64 6.86
N ALA A 86 -14.78 6.60 7.62
CA ALA A 86 -14.86 6.69 9.07
C ALA A 86 -13.49 6.95 9.70
N TYR A 87 -12.44 6.27 9.22
CA TYR A 87 -11.06 6.50 9.64
C TYR A 87 -10.60 7.95 9.36
N LEU A 88 -10.86 8.44 8.14
CA LEU A 88 -10.52 9.80 7.73
C LEU A 88 -11.31 10.86 8.53
N ALA A 89 -12.56 10.55 8.92
CA ALA A 89 -13.38 11.39 9.80
C ALA A 89 -12.95 11.35 11.29
N GLY A 90 -11.89 10.62 11.63
CA GLY A 90 -11.33 10.60 12.98
C GLY A 90 -11.78 9.43 13.86
N LYS A 91 -12.55 8.46 13.35
CA LYS A 91 -12.92 7.23 14.09
C LYS A 91 -11.81 6.17 14.03
N ARG A 92 -10.68 6.45 14.69
CA ARG A 92 -9.42 5.69 14.54
C ARG A 92 -9.20 4.58 15.57
N VAL A 93 -9.90 4.60 16.71
CA VAL A 93 -9.64 3.70 17.86
C VAL A 93 -9.70 2.21 17.48
N ASP A 94 -10.73 1.80 16.76
CA ASP A 94 -10.92 0.39 16.42
C ASP A 94 -10.07 -0.06 15.22
N HIS A 95 -9.49 0.90 14.49
CA HIS A 95 -8.82 0.66 13.22
C HIS A 95 -7.31 0.68 13.40
N PHE A 96 -6.66 -0.33 12.83
CA PHE A 96 -5.22 -0.40 12.82
C PHE A 96 -4.62 0.65 11.89
N ARG A 97 -3.43 1.13 12.22
CA ARG A 97 -2.77 2.22 11.49
C ARG A 97 -2.45 1.75 10.05
N PRO A 98 -2.87 2.48 9.00
CA PRO A 98 -2.82 2.02 7.62
C PRO A 98 -1.41 1.66 7.12
N LEU A 99 -0.41 2.49 7.46
CA LEU A 99 0.98 2.24 7.06
C LEU A 99 1.53 0.99 7.77
N SER A 100 1.30 0.83 9.07
CA SER A 100 1.70 -0.39 9.79
C SER A 100 1.00 -1.63 9.26
N LEU A 101 -0.30 -1.53 8.92
CA LEU A 101 -1.03 -2.64 8.31
C LEU A 101 -0.36 -3.09 7.01
N LEU A 102 -0.05 -2.13 6.14
CA LEU A 102 0.66 -2.38 4.89
C LEU A 102 2.00 -3.05 5.14
N LEU A 103 2.82 -2.51 6.05
CA LEU A 103 4.14 -3.05 6.37
C LEU A 103 4.06 -4.49 6.90
N ILE A 104 3.20 -4.75 7.89
CA ILE A 104 3.05 -6.06 8.52
C ILE A 104 2.59 -7.09 7.50
N VAL A 105 1.50 -6.80 6.77
CA VAL A 105 0.93 -7.76 5.81
C VAL A 105 1.89 -8.03 4.65
N THR A 106 2.54 -7.00 4.12
CA THR A 106 3.49 -7.15 3.00
C THR A 106 4.75 -7.88 3.43
N SER A 107 5.26 -7.60 4.64
CA SER A 107 6.43 -8.30 5.18
C SER A 107 6.10 -9.76 5.50
N PHE A 108 4.90 -10.03 6.01
CA PHE A 108 4.42 -11.40 6.21
C PHE A 108 4.33 -12.16 4.88
N TYR A 109 3.74 -11.55 3.84
CA TYR A 109 3.73 -12.12 2.49
C TYR A 109 5.14 -12.42 1.97
N ALA A 110 6.06 -11.45 2.05
CA ALA A 110 7.43 -11.61 1.60
C ALA A 110 8.17 -12.72 2.36
N LEU A 111 7.98 -12.78 3.69
CA LEU A 111 8.58 -13.80 4.54
C LEU A 111 8.09 -15.19 4.16
N VAL A 112 6.78 -15.42 4.10
CA VAL A 112 6.20 -16.73 3.79
C VAL A 112 6.59 -17.15 2.37
N SER A 113 6.53 -16.24 1.40
CA SER A 113 6.92 -16.55 0.02
C SER A 113 8.41 -16.90 -0.10
N SER A 114 9.27 -16.23 0.66
CA SER A 114 10.72 -16.52 0.72
C SER A 114 11.01 -17.87 1.37
N VAL A 115 10.38 -18.16 2.52
CA VAL A 115 10.56 -19.43 3.25
C VAL A 115 10.08 -20.64 2.44
N LEU A 116 8.99 -20.48 1.69
CA LEU A 116 8.45 -21.54 0.83
C LEU A 116 9.20 -21.70 -0.50
N HIS A 117 10.19 -20.85 -0.79
CA HIS A 117 10.97 -20.84 -2.03
C HIS A 117 10.09 -20.90 -3.31
N ILE A 118 8.97 -20.16 -3.31
CA ILE A 118 8.02 -20.18 -4.42
C ILE A 118 8.68 -19.60 -5.68
N GLN A 119 8.78 -20.42 -6.72
CA GLN A 119 9.29 -19.98 -8.02
C GLN A 119 8.17 -19.31 -8.80
N MET A 120 8.17 -17.97 -8.77
CA MET A 120 7.17 -17.13 -9.43
C MET A 120 7.29 -17.12 -10.97
N LEU A 121 8.44 -17.52 -11.52
CA LEU A 121 8.64 -17.58 -12.97
C LEU A 121 8.26 -18.98 -13.50
N PRO A 122 7.54 -19.07 -14.62
CA PRO A 122 7.37 -20.34 -15.33
C PRO A 122 8.74 -20.83 -15.83
N PRO A 123 8.92 -22.14 -16.08
CA PRO A 123 10.12 -22.65 -16.73
C PRO A 123 10.43 -21.88 -18.01
N LYS A 124 11.72 -21.67 -18.29
CA LYS A 124 12.16 -20.94 -19.47
C LYS A 124 11.65 -21.61 -20.74
N ASP A 125 10.90 -20.87 -21.54
CA ASP A 125 10.55 -21.26 -22.90
C ASP A 125 11.77 -21.11 -23.83
N PRO A 126 12.14 -22.13 -24.64
CA PRO A 126 13.25 -22.05 -25.59
C PRO A 126 13.15 -20.89 -26.60
N SER A 127 11.96 -20.37 -26.88
CA SER A 127 11.73 -19.25 -27.79
C SER A 127 12.15 -17.89 -27.21
N ILE A 128 12.34 -17.79 -25.89
CA ILE A 128 12.70 -16.54 -25.23
C ILE A 128 14.23 -16.38 -25.24
N PRO A 129 14.77 -15.27 -25.78
CA PRO A 129 16.21 -15.00 -25.79
C PRO A 129 16.83 -15.06 -24.39
N ASP A 130 18.07 -15.55 -24.29
CA ASP A 130 18.78 -15.71 -23.00
C ASP A 130 18.85 -14.39 -22.23
N ALA A 131 19.11 -13.30 -22.95
CA ALA A 131 19.19 -11.96 -22.38
C ALA A 131 17.87 -11.52 -21.73
N VAL A 132 16.73 -11.77 -22.38
CA VAL A 132 15.40 -11.40 -21.84
C VAL A 132 15.08 -12.24 -20.61
N TRP A 133 15.38 -13.54 -20.66
CA TRP A 133 15.17 -14.45 -19.54
C TRP A 133 16.01 -14.09 -18.30
N GLN A 134 17.27 -13.72 -18.51
CA GLN A 134 18.14 -13.23 -17.42
C GLN A 134 17.60 -11.94 -16.79
N MET A 135 17.10 -11.00 -17.61
CA MET A 135 16.51 -9.76 -17.10
C MET A 135 15.23 -10.01 -16.30
N GLN A 136 14.39 -10.94 -16.75
CA GLN A 136 13.18 -11.31 -16.01
C GLN A 136 13.54 -11.89 -14.63
N GLN A 137 14.52 -12.79 -14.56
CA GLN A 137 15.00 -13.34 -13.28
C GLN A 137 15.59 -12.27 -12.37
N ALA A 138 16.41 -11.35 -12.91
CA ALA A 138 16.96 -10.25 -12.14
C ALA A 138 15.86 -9.32 -11.59
N SER A 139 14.86 -9.00 -12.40
CA SER A 139 13.72 -8.15 -12.03
C SER A 139 12.87 -8.78 -10.93
N THR A 140 12.49 -10.05 -11.10
CA THR A 140 11.71 -10.76 -10.08
C THR A 140 12.52 -10.97 -8.81
N GLY A 141 13.81 -11.33 -8.91
CA GLY A 141 14.68 -11.49 -7.75
C GLY A 141 14.85 -10.19 -6.95
N PHE A 142 15.06 -9.06 -7.63
CA PHE A 142 15.11 -7.74 -6.99
C PHE A 142 13.78 -7.40 -6.31
N MET A 143 12.66 -7.60 -7.02
CA MET A 143 11.34 -7.28 -6.51
C MET A 143 10.99 -8.11 -5.27
N MET A 144 11.30 -9.41 -5.26
CA MET A 144 11.04 -10.26 -4.09
C MET A 144 11.94 -9.90 -2.90
N LYS A 145 13.19 -9.50 -3.15
CA LYS A 145 14.12 -9.10 -2.09
C LYS A 145 13.72 -7.79 -1.41
N TYR A 146 13.22 -6.81 -2.16
CA TYR A 146 12.90 -5.47 -1.66
C TYR A 146 11.39 -5.17 -1.66
N LEU A 147 10.54 -6.20 -1.72
CA LEU A 147 9.11 -6.07 -1.95
C LEU A 147 8.44 -5.03 -1.04
N SER A 148 8.62 -5.14 0.28
CA SER A 148 8.04 -4.19 1.24
C SER A 148 8.46 -2.75 0.99
N TRP A 149 9.75 -2.53 0.70
CA TRP A 149 10.28 -1.19 0.41
C TRP A 149 9.75 -0.63 -0.90
N CYS A 150 9.62 -1.47 -1.93
CA CYS A 150 9.01 -1.07 -3.21
C CYS A 150 7.56 -0.63 -3.01
N TYR A 151 6.76 -1.36 -2.22
CA TYR A 151 5.37 -0.94 -1.93
C TYR A 151 5.32 0.43 -1.23
N ILE A 152 6.13 0.65 -0.19
CA ILE A 152 6.18 1.95 0.52
C ILE A 152 6.56 3.08 -0.44
N ALA A 153 7.61 2.88 -1.24
CA ALA A 153 8.11 3.89 -2.17
C ALA A 153 7.08 4.24 -3.27
N MET A 154 6.24 3.28 -3.66
CA MET A 154 5.23 3.47 -4.69
C MET A 154 3.90 4.06 -4.17
N VAL A 155 3.60 3.95 -2.87
CA VAL A 155 2.36 4.50 -2.27
C VAL A 155 2.18 6.00 -2.60
N PRO A 156 3.18 6.88 -2.49
CA PRO A 156 3.05 8.29 -2.89
C PRO A 156 2.68 8.49 -4.35
N VAL A 157 3.33 7.75 -5.25
CA VAL A 157 3.05 7.83 -6.70
C VAL A 157 1.62 7.39 -6.98
N TRP A 158 1.17 6.31 -6.35
CA TRP A 158 -0.20 5.83 -6.49
C TRP A 158 -1.22 6.83 -5.90
N ALA A 159 -0.88 7.49 -4.80
CA ALA A 159 -1.73 8.48 -4.16
C ALA A 159 -1.95 9.72 -5.05
N LEU A 160 -1.01 10.07 -5.94
CA LEU A 160 -1.22 11.13 -6.94
C LEU A 160 -2.35 10.75 -7.91
N PHE A 161 -2.35 9.51 -8.42
CA PHE A 161 -3.45 9.03 -9.26
C PHE A 161 -4.76 8.97 -8.48
N ALA A 162 -4.74 8.49 -7.24
CA ALA A 162 -5.92 8.49 -6.38
C ALA A 162 -6.47 9.91 -6.18
N ARG A 163 -5.59 10.90 -5.94
CA ARG A 163 -5.98 12.31 -5.78
C ARG A 163 -6.65 12.86 -7.03
N TRP A 164 -6.15 12.50 -8.21
CA TRP A 164 -6.71 12.94 -9.49
C TRP A 164 -8.10 12.32 -9.73
N PHE A 165 -8.22 10.99 -9.69
CA PHE A 165 -9.46 10.30 -10.03
C PHE A 165 -10.53 10.41 -8.93
N LEU A 166 -10.12 10.52 -7.67
CA LEU A 166 -11.02 10.74 -6.54
C LEU A 166 -11.25 12.21 -6.20
N ARG A 167 -10.84 13.16 -7.07
CA ARG A 167 -10.98 14.62 -6.81
C ARG A 167 -12.39 15.06 -6.43
N ARG A 168 -13.42 14.37 -6.93
CA ARG A 168 -14.83 14.63 -6.62
C ARG A 168 -15.25 14.19 -5.21
N GLY A 169 -14.47 13.35 -4.55
CA GLY A 169 -14.69 12.94 -3.15
C GLY A 169 -14.11 13.90 -2.12
N GLY A 170 -13.47 15.01 -2.54
CA GLY A 170 -12.97 16.04 -1.62
C GLY A 170 -11.71 15.68 -0.83
N TYR A 171 -11.05 14.57 -1.17
CA TYR A 171 -9.87 14.08 -0.45
C TYR A 171 -8.61 14.93 -0.72
N ASN A 172 -7.85 15.22 0.33
CA ASN A 172 -6.51 15.82 0.26
C ASN A 172 -5.45 14.74 -0.03
N TYR A 173 -4.19 15.14 -0.25
CA TYR A 173 -3.14 14.19 -0.58
C TYR A 173 -2.80 13.21 0.57
N ALA A 174 -2.86 13.65 1.83
CA ALA A 174 -2.65 12.80 3.01
C ALA A 174 -3.72 11.70 3.12
N GLU A 175 -4.97 12.09 2.92
CA GLU A 175 -6.12 11.20 2.89
C GLU A 175 -5.96 10.19 1.74
N CYS A 176 -5.46 10.62 0.58
CA CYS A 176 -5.14 9.72 -0.53
C CYS A 176 -4.00 8.73 -0.21
N LEU A 177 -2.95 9.14 0.50
CA LEU A 177 -1.90 8.20 0.96
C LEU A 177 -2.49 7.11 1.87
N ILE A 178 -3.37 7.49 2.79
CA ILE A 178 -4.04 6.56 3.71
C ILE A 178 -4.98 5.61 2.95
N ILE A 179 -5.77 6.15 2.02
CA ILE A 179 -6.64 5.37 1.14
C ILE A 179 -5.83 4.28 0.42
N VAL A 180 -4.74 4.68 -0.25
CA VAL A 180 -3.88 3.77 -0.99
C VAL A 180 -3.26 2.74 -0.05
N ALA A 181 -2.70 3.17 1.09
CA ALA A 181 -2.07 2.26 2.05
C ALA A 181 -3.04 1.17 2.55
N PHE A 182 -4.27 1.55 2.92
CA PHE A 182 -5.29 0.59 3.34
C PHE A 182 -5.68 -0.38 2.23
N ILE A 183 -5.96 0.12 1.03
CA ILE A 183 -6.39 -0.73 -0.08
C ILE A 183 -5.27 -1.71 -0.45
N THR A 184 -4.03 -1.21 -0.60
CA THR A 184 -2.86 -2.05 -0.91
C THR A 184 -2.60 -3.08 0.18
N ALA A 185 -2.76 -2.75 1.46
CA ALA A 185 -2.61 -3.70 2.55
C ALA A 185 -3.59 -4.89 2.43
N ILE A 186 -4.84 -4.63 2.06
CA ILE A 186 -5.85 -5.69 1.89
C ILE A 186 -5.59 -6.52 0.64
N MET A 187 -5.06 -5.91 -0.42
CA MET A 187 -4.66 -6.65 -1.62
C MET A 187 -3.50 -7.60 -1.32
N ASN A 188 -2.51 -7.14 -0.55
CA ASN A 188 -1.43 -7.99 -0.09
C ASN A 188 -1.93 -9.07 0.87
N PHE A 189 -2.98 -8.79 1.65
CA PHE A 189 -3.63 -9.82 2.47
C PHE A 189 -4.29 -10.90 1.60
N PHE A 190 -4.97 -10.53 0.50
CA PHE A 190 -5.45 -11.52 -0.47
C PHE A 190 -4.31 -12.31 -1.11
N ALA A 191 -3.16 -11.67 -1.37
CA ALA A 191 -1.98 -12.36 -1.88
C ALA A 191 -1.45 -13.39 -0.88
N VAL A 192 -1.45 -13.08 0.42
CA VAL A 192 -1.13 -14.03 1.49
C VAL A 192 -2.07 -15.23 1.45
N LEU A 193 -3.38 -15.01 1.36
CA LEU A 193 -4.37 -16.09 1.28
C LEU A 193 -4.22 -16.94 0.02
N TYR A 194 -3.64 -16.39 -1.03
CA TYR A 194 -3.40 -17.06 -2.31
C TYR A 194 -2.08 -17.86 -2.36
N LEU A 195 -1.18 -17.68 -1.40
CA LEU A 195 0.11 -18.37 -1.35
C LEU A 195 0.02 -19.91 -1.45
N PRO A 196 -0.95 -20.62 -0.82
CA PRO A 196 -1.06 -22.07 -0.97
C PRO A 196 -1.28 -22.51 -2.42
N VAL A 197 -2.02 -21.71 -3.21
CA VAL A 197 -2.23 -21.96 -4.63
C VAL A 197 -0.93 -21.73 -5.40
N LEU A 198 -0.24 -20.62 -5.14
CA LEU A 198 1.06 -20.35 -5.78
C LEU A 198 2.10 -21.43 -5.46
N TYR A 199 2.10 -21.95 -4.23
CA TYR A 199 2.97 -23.04 -3.83
C TYR A 199 2.65 -24.34 -4.58
N ALA A 200 1.37 -24.70 -4.73
CA ALA A 200 0.95 -25.90 -5.45
C ALA A 200 1.35 -25.90 -6.94
N TYR A 201 1.42 -24.73 -7.56
CA TYR A 201 1.83 -24.55 -8.96
C TYR A 201 3.29 -24.10 -9.13
N SER A 202 4.06 -24.04 -8.04
CA SER A 202 5.46 -23.56 -8.07
C SER A 202 6.31 -24.40 -9.04
N GLY A 203 7.02 -23.72 -9.95
CA GLY A 203 7.88 -24.38 -10.95
C GLY A 203 7.13 -25.05 -12.11
N THR A 204 5.80 -24.96 -12.16
CA THR A 204 5.01 -25.47 -13.29
C THR A 204 4.83 -24.41 -14.39
N PRO A 205 4.66 -24.79 -15.67
CA PRO A 205 4.33 -23.82 -16.74
C PRO A 205 3.08 -22.99 -16.47
N GLN A 206 2.14 -23.54 -15.68
CA GLN A 206 0.86 -22.92 -15.36
C GLN A 206 0.98 -21.77 -14.34
N ILE A 207 2.12 -21.61 -13.65
CA ILE A 207 2.30 -20.57 -12.62
C ILE A 207 2.01 -19.16 -13.14
N GLY A 208 2.35 -18.89 -14.42
CA GLY A 208 2.05 -17.61 -15.08
C GLY A 208 0.55 -17.38 -15.25
N THR A 209 -0.19 -18.40 -15.72
CA THR A 209 -1.65 -18.35 -15.86
C THR A 209 -2.33 -18.19 -14.51
N VAL A 210 -1.90 -18.95 -13.50
CA VAL A 210 -2.40 -18.88 -12.12
C VAL A 210 -2.21 -17.47 -11.54
N SER A 211 -1.02 -16.89 -11.73
CA SER A 211 -0.73 -15.50 -11.32
C SER A 211 -1.59 -14.47 -12.06
N LEU A 212 -1.85 -14.66 -13.35
CA LEU A 212 -2.72 -13.79 -14.15
C LEU A 212 -4.19 -13.88 -13.68
N VAL A 213 -4.68 -15.09 -13.41
CA VAL A 213 -6.04 -15.30 -12.89
C VAL A 213 -6.21 -14.62 -11.54
N PHE A 214 -5.20 -14.64 -10.67
CA PHE A 214 -5.22 -13.93 -9.38
C PHE A 214 -5.34 -12.40 -9.53
N MET A 215 -4.87 -11.82 -10.63
CA MET A 215 -5.05 -10.38 -10.84
C MET A 215 -6.52 -9.99 -10.97
N LEU A 216 -7.38 -10.84 -11.53
CA LEU A 216 -8.79 -10.49 -11.75
C LEU A 216 -9.56 -10.12 -10.46
N PRO A 217 -9.59 -10.95 -9.41
CA PRO A 217 -10.25 -10.59 -8.15
C PRO A 217 -9.56 -9.41 -7.45
N VAL A 218 -8.24 -9.27 -7.57
CA VAL A 218 -7.49 -8.12 -7.02
C VAL A 218 -7.93 -6.83 -7.70
N PHE A 219 -7.93 -6.77 -9.04
CA PHE A 219 -8.43 -5.63 -9.81
C PHE A 219 -9.90 -5.35 -9.52
N GLY A 220 -10.73 -6.39 -9.39
CA GLY A 220 -12.14 -6.27 -9.03
C GLY A 220 -12.33 -5.61 -7.67
N TYR A 221 -11.61 -6.09 -6.65
CA TYR A 221 -11.64 -5.50 -5.32
C TYR A 221 -11.14 -4.06 -5.30
N ALA A 222 -10.02 -3.73 -5.96
CA ALA A 222 -9.52 -2.35 -6.04
C ALA A 222 -10.57 -1.42 -6.66
N THR A 223 -11.12 -1.84 -7.80
CA THR A 223 -12.10 -1.08 -8.55
C THR A 223 -13.31 -0.77 -7.67
N TRP A 224 -13.81 -1.77 -6.96
CA TRP A 224 -14.89 -1.62 -6.01
C TRP A 224 -14.51 -0.75 -4.81
N ALA A 225 -13.34 -0.95 -4.20
CA ALA A 225 -12.88 -0.21 -3.03
C ALA A 225 -12.73 1.29 -3.34
N TYR A 226 -11.98 1.65 -4.39
CA TYR A 226 -11.85 3.03 -4.84
C TYR A 226 -13.19 3.63 -5.30
N GLY A 227 -14.01 2.86 -6.03
CA GLY A 227 -15.35 3.32 -6.44
C GLY A 227 -16.29 3.57 -5.27
N SER A 228 -16.20 2.76 -4.21
CA SER A 228 -17.02 2.87 -3.00
C SER A 228 -16.70 4.12 -2.18
N LEU A 229 -15.48 4.68 -2.30
CA LEU A 229 -15.10 5.96 -1.68
C LEU A 229 -15.91 7.13 -2.25
N LEU A 230 -16.32 7.03 -3.52
CA LEU A 230 -17.13 8.03 -4.21
C LEU A 230 -18.64 7.80 -4.00
N ALA A 231 -19.07 6.84 -3.17
CA ALA A 231 -20.48 6.51 -3.01
C ALA A 231 -21.35 7.63 -2.40
N HIS A 232 -20.73 8.56 -1.66
CA HIS A 232 -21.41 9.75 -1.14
C HIS A 232 -21.56 10.86 -2.19
N THR A 233 -20.95 10.71 -3.37
CA THR A 233 -21.09 11.66 -4.48
C THR A 233 -22.30 11.28 -5.32
N GLY A 234 -23.00 12.27 -5.91
CA GLY A 234 -24.16 12.05 -6.79
C GLY A 234 -23.84 11.40 -8.15
N MET A 235 -22.77 10.60 -8.24
CA MET A 235 -22.34 9.94 -9.48
C MET A 235 -23.00 8.57 -9.68
N SER A 236 -23.25 8.22 -10.95
CA SER A 236 -23.67 6.88 -11.32
C SER A 236 -22.67 5.80 -10.89
N LEU A 237 -23.15 4.57 -10.70
CA LEU A 237 -22.29 3.43 -10.33
C LEU A 237 -21.15 3.21 -11.34
N ALA A 238 -21.47 3.23 -12.64
CA ALA A 238 -20.48 3.08 -13.71
C ALA A 238 -19.39 4.17 -13.63
N GLY A 239 -19.78 5.43 -13.40
CA GLY A 239 -18.83 6.54 -13.27
C GLY A 239 -17.92 6.44 -12.04
N ARG A 240 -18.37 5.77 -10.97
CA ARG A 240 -17.57 5.49 -9.77
C ARG A 240 -16.58 4.35 -10.03
N LEU A 241 -17.06 3.24 -10.58
CA LEU A 241 -16.22 2.07 -10.87
C LEU A 241 -15.15 2.39 -11.92
N TRP A 242 -15.49 3.13 -12.98
CA TRP A 242 -14.50 3.55 -13.99
C TRP A 242 -13.32 4.31 -13.37
N ARG A 243 -13.61 5.26 -12.46
CA ARG A 243 -12.56 6.02 -11.76
C ARG A 243 -11.74 5.14 -10.83
N GLY A 244 -12.39 4.20 -10.13
CA GLY A 244 -11.69 3.24 -9.30
C GLY A 244 -10.75 2.34 -10.09
N PHE A 245 -11.24 1.81 -11.22
CA PHE A 245 -10.46 0.99 -12.15
C PHE A 245 -9.27 1.76 -12.71
N MET A 246 -9.47 2.98 -13.22
CA MET A 246 -8.39 3.83 -13.74
C MET A 246 -7.34 4.20 -12.68
N THR A 247 -7.77 4.48 -11.44
CA THR A 247 -6.85 4.76 -10.33
C THR A 247 -5.90 3.58 -10.08
N TYR A 248 -6.46 2.37 -10.04
CA TYR A 248 -5.68 1.17 -9.80
C TYR A 248 -4.82 0.81 -11.00
N LEU A 249 -5.38 0.83 -12.22
CA LEU A 249 -4.68 0.50 -13.46
C LEU A 249 -3.46 1.40 -13.68
N LEU A 250 -3.63 2.72 -13.62
CA LEU A 250 -2.53 3.66 -13.86
C LEU A 250 -1.47 3.59 -12.76
N GLY A 251 -1.88 3.42 -11.49
CA GLY A 251 -0.93 3.22 -10.42
C GLY A 251 -0.13 1.93 -10.60
N TYR A 252 -0.80 0.81 -10.91
CA TYR A 252 -0.16 -0.48 -11.15
C TYR A 252 0.82 -0.44 -12.34
N LEU A 253 0.40 0.09 -13.49
CA LEU A 253 1.27 0.23 -14.67
C LEU A 253 2.49 1.12 -14.36
N THR A 254 2.28 2.23 -13.66
CA THR A 254 3.38 3.11 -13.25
C THR A 254 4.37 2.37 -12.35
N CYS A 255 3.87 1.58 -11.39
CA CYS A 255 4.73 0.77 -10.51
C CYS A 255 5.57 -0.23 -11.33
N VAL A 256 4.95 -0.95 -12.26
CA VAL A 256 5.67 -1.92 -13.12
C VAL A 256 6.73 -1.21 -13.95
N ILE A 257 6.39 -0.10 -14.62
CA ILE A 257 7.33 0.66 -15.45
C ILE A 257 8.52 1.16 -14.63
N VAL A 258 8.27 1.76 -13.46
CA VAL A 258 9.33 2.27 -12.58
C VAL A 258 10.23 1.13 -12.09
N MET A 259 9.64 0.00 -11.68
CA MET A 259 10.40 -1.15 -11.17
C MET A 259 11.26 -1.82 -12.24
N VAL A 260 10.71 -2.00 -13.45
CA VAL A 260 11.46 -2.52 -14.60
C VAL A 260 12.58 -1.55 -14.95
N SER A 261 12.28 -0.25 -15.11
CA SER A 261 13.28 0.77 -15.46
C SER A 261 14.41 0.83 -14.43
N LEU A 262 14.09 0.76 -13.14
CA LEU A 262 15.08 0.75 -12.06
C LEU A 262 15.96 -0.50 -12.14
N THR A 263 15.39 -1.67 -12.39
CA THR A 263 16.17 -2.90 -12.52
C THR A 263 17.11 -2.84 -13.72
N TYR A 264 16.62 -2.34 -14.86
CA TYR A 264 17.42 -2.14 -16.06
C TYR A 264 18.57 -1.16 -15.82
N ALA A 265 18.30 -0.05 -15.12
CA ALA A 265 19.32 0.94 -14.78
C ALA A 265 20.40 0.36 -13.86
N LEU A 266 20.01 -0.43 -12.86
CA LEU A 266 20.94 -1.06 -11.90
C LEU A 266 21.77 -2.21 -12.51
N ASN A 267 21.25 -2.90 -13.53
CA ASN A 267 21.87 -4.08 -14.15
C ASN A 267 22.35 -3.81 -15.60
N TRP A 268 22.56 -2.54 -15.96
CA TRP A 268 22.84 -2.12 -17.35
C TRP A 268 24.06 -2.80 -17.97
N SER A 269 25.14 -2.99 -17.20
CA SER A 269 26.37 -3.66 -17.67
C SER A 269 26.10 -5.11 -18.03
N THR A 270 25.48 -5.88 -17.13
CA THR A 270 25.12 -7.29 -17.35
C THR A 270 24.17 -7.46 -18.53
N PHE A 271 23.22 -6.54 -18.70
CA PHE A 271 22.31 -6.55 -19.83
C PHE A 271 23.04 -6.33 -21.17
N LYS A 272 23.95 -5.35 -21.21
CA LYS A 272 24.73 -5.05 -22.41
C LYS A 272 25.59 -6.25 -22.84
N GLU A 273 26.14 -6.98 -21.88
CA GLU A 273 26.92 -8.20 -22.16
C GLU A 273 26.03 -9.34 -22.65
N ALA A 274 24.89 -9.59 -21.99
CA ALA A 274 23.93 -10.61 -22.39
C ALA A 274 23.40 -10.38 -23.82
N MET A 275 23.08 -9.12 -24.17
CA MET A 275 22.67 -8.78 -25.54
C MET A 275 23.77 -9.03 -26.56
N LYS A 276 25.02 -8.69 -26.27
CA LYS A 276 26.15 -8.95 -27.18
C LYS A 276 26.32 -10.44 -27.44
N GLN A 277 26.22 -11.26 -26.39
CA GLN A 277 26.31 -12.71 -26.52
C GLN A 277 25.18 -13.27 -27.37
N GLU A 278 23.95 -12.79 -27.18
CA GLU A 278 22.79 -13.20 -27.98
C GLU A 278 22.97 -12.81 -29.45
N MET A 279 23.40 -11.57 -29.74
CA MET A 279 23.70 -11.11 -31.10
C MET A 279 24.81 -11.96 -31.77
N GLN A 280 25.84 -12.36 -31.02
CA GLN A 280 26.90 -13.23 -31.52
C GLN A 280 26.38 -14.65 -31.81
N LYS A 281 25.54 -15.22 -30.93
CA LYS A 281 24.90 -16.53 -31.15
C LYS A 281 24.05 -16.51 -32.41
N GLN A 282 23.20 -15.49 -32.57
CA GLN A 282 22.39 -15.32 -33.77
C GLN A 282 23.25 -15.16 -35.03
N ALA A 283 24.31 -14.33 -34.99
CA ALA A 283 25.23 -14.18 -36.13
C ALA A 283 25.97 -15.48 -36.50
N SER A 284 26.28 -16.33 -35.51
CA SER A 284 26.90 -17.64 -35.76
C SER A 284 25.93 -18.68 -36.33
N ALA A 285 24.65 -18.63 -35.93
CA ALA A 285 23.61 -19.54 -36.43
C ALA A 285 23.21 -19.25 -37.88
N THR A 286 23.33 -18.01 -38.33
CA THR A 286 22.99 -17.60 -39.71
C THR A 286 24.11 -17.83 -40.72
N LYS A 287 25.33 -18.24 -40.30
CA LYS A 287 26.40 -18.61 -41.24
C LYS A 287 26.05 -19.97 -41.88
N PRO A 288 25.92 -20.06 -43.22
CA PRO A 288 25.66 -21.34 -43.88
C PRO A 288 26.80 -22.31 -43.59
N ALA A 289 26.46 -23.57 -43.29
CA ALA A 289 27.43 -24.65 -43.20
C ALA A 289 28.21 -24.71 -44.51
N ALA A 290 29.53 -24.50 -44.45
CA ALA A 290 30.39 -24.61 -45.62
C ALA A 290 30.25 -26.03 -46.20
N THR A 291 29.76 -26.12 -47.44
CA THR A 291 29.62 -27.36 -48.19
C THR A 291 30.97 -28.09 -48.17
N PRO A 292 31.06 -29.37 -47.78
CA PRO A 292 32.32 -30.09 -47.79
C PRO A 292 32.76 -30.18 -49.25
N GLN A 293 33.90 -29.56 -49.59
CA GLN A 293 34.53 -29.75 -50.89
C GLN A 293 35.03 -31.20 -50.95
N THR A 294 34.23 -32.07 -51.58
CA THR A 294 34.66 -33.41 -51.99
C THR A 294 35.74 -33.25 -53.06
N ARG A 295 36.95 -33.70 -52.72
CA ARG A 295 38.11 -33.75 -53.60
C ARG A 295 38.10 -35.01 -54.45
#